data_AF-A0ABD5BLE3-F1
#
_entry.id   AF-A0ABD5BLE3-F1
#
_cell.length_a   1.000
_cell.length_b   1.000
_cell.length_c   1.000
_cell.angle_alpha   90.00
_cell.angle_beta   90.00
_cell.angle_gamma   90.00
#
_symmetry.space_group_name_H-M   'P 1'
#
loop_
_entity.id
_entity.type
_entity.pdbx_description
1 polymer ?
#
loop_
_entity_poly.entity_id
_entity_poly.type
_entity_poly.pdbx_seq_one_letter_code
_entity_poly.pdbx_strand_id
1 'polypeptide(L)' 'PKISRHLAMLRESGLLLDRRDGKWIYYRLSPHMPAWAAGIIEQAYQCRAEQMMELGQRVAKGCP' A
#
# COMPACT_ATOMS: atom_id res chain seq x y z
N PRO A 1 -17.08 5.08 -2.46
CA PRO A 1 -15.91 5.88 -2.92
C PRO A 1 -14.88 6.07 -1.80
N LYS A 2 -13.57 5.86 -2.07
CA LYS A 2 -12.43 6.65 -1.52
C LYS A 2 -11.06 6.03 -1.81
N ILE A 3 -10.94 4.70 -1.82
CA ILE A 3 -9.62 4.03 -2.01
C ILE A 3 -9.06 4.25 -3.42
N SER A 4 -9.86 4.03 -4.47
CA SER A 4 -9.38 4.20 -5.86
C SER A 4 -8.91 5.62 -6.16
N ARG A 5 -9.57 6.63 -5.59
CA ARG A 5 -9.15 8.04 -5.72
C ARG A 5 -7.82 8.30 -5.03
N HIS A 6 -7.64 7.82 -3.80
CA HIS A 6 -6.36 7.97 -3.09
C HIS A 6 -5.23 7.24 -3.83
N LEU A 7 -5.47 6.04 -4.35
CA LEU A 7 -4.49 5.31 -5.16
C LEU A 7 -4.11 6.05 -6.44
N ALA A 8 -5.07 6.68 -7.12
CA ALA A 8 -4.79 7.52 -8.28
C ALA A 8 -3.89 8.71 -7.91
N MET A 9 -4.17 9.43 -6.82
CA MET A 9 -3.34 10.55 -6.36
C MET A 9 -1.93 10.10 -5.96
N LEU A 10 -1.79 8.94 -5.30
CA LEU A 10 -0.49 8.39 -4.91
C LEU A 10 0.32 7.91 -6.14
N ARG A 11 -0.36 7.42 -7.17
CA ARG A 11 0.26 7.08 -8.47
C ARG A 11 0.72 8.34 -9.20
N GLU A 12 -0.13 9.35 -9.31
CA GLU A 12 0.17 10.62 -10.00
C GLU A 12 1.35 11.35 -9.35
N SER A 13 1.52 11.23 -8.03
CA SER A 13 2.67 11.77 -7.30
C SER A 13 3.94 10.91 -7.39
N GLY A 14 3.91 9.77 -8.10
CA GLY A 14 5.04 8.87 -8.30
C GLY A 14 5.37 7.98 -7.09
N LEU A 15 4.53 7.97 -6.05
CA LEU A 15 4.72 7.15 -4.84
C LEU A 15 4.33 5.69 -5.07
N LEU A 16 3.42 5.44 -6.01
CA LEU A 16 2.99 4.10 -6.41
C LEU A 16 3.31 3.80 -7.87
N LEU A 17 3.57 2.52 -8.11
CA LEU A 17 3.56 1.92 -9.44
C LEU A 17 2.35 1.00 -9.56
N ASP A 18 1.68 1.04 -10.70
CA ASP A 18 0.59 0.14 -11.04
C ASP A 18 1.04 -0.95 -12.04
N ARG A 19 0.47 -2.13 -11.90
CA ARG A 19 0.58 -3.22 -12.87
C ARG A 19 -0.81 -3.79 -13.12
N ARG A 20 -1.24 -3.79 -14.38
CA ARG A 20 -2.47 -4.45 -14.79
C ARG A 20 -2.21 -5.91 -15.12
N ASP A 21 -2.99 -6.80 -14.53
CA ASP A 21 -2.96 -8.23 -14.82
C ASP A 21 -4.41 -8.71 -15.03
N GLY A 22 -4.76 -8.85 -16.31
CA GLY A 22 -6.13 -9.08 -16.76
C GLY A 22 -7.12 -8.01 -16.27
N LYS A 23 -8.06 -8.44 -15.42
CA LYS A 23 -9.11 -7.59 -14.84
C LYS A 23 -8.64 -6.80 -13.61
N TRP A 24 -7.49 -7.14 -13.03
CA TRP A 24 -7.01 -6.59 -11.77
C TRP A 24 -5.88 -5.57 -11.98
N ILE A 25 -5.86 -4.54 -11.14
CA ILE A 25 -4.76 -3.58 -11.08
C ILE A 25 -4.11 -3.73 -9.71
N TYR A 26 -2.83 -4.09 -9.72
CA TYR A 26 -1.99 -4.23 -8.55
C TYR A 26 -1.18 -2.96 -8.36
N TYR A 27 -1.05 -2.52 -7.12
CA TYR A 27 -0.24 -1.36 -6.76
C TYR A 27 0.92 -1.80 -5.88
N ARG A 28 2.08 -1.18 -6.07
CA ARG A 28 3.23 -1.32 -5.18
C ARG A 28 3.87 0.05 -4.94
N LEU A 29 4.62 0.18 -3.84
CA LEU A 29 5.45 1.36 -3.60
C LEU A 29 6.50 1.49 -4.70
N SER A 30 6.74 2.73 -5.14
CA SER A 30 7.76 3.05 -6.12
C SER A 30 9.15 2.97 -5.48
N PRO A 31 10.13 2.27 -6.11
CA PRO A 31 11.52 2.26 -5.63
C PRO A 31 12.21 3.63 -5.84
N HIS A 32 11.62 4.51 -6.65
CA HIS A 32 12.11 5.87 -6.89
C HIS A 32 11.41 6.92 -6.01
N MET A 33 10.64 6.47 -5.02
CA MET A 33 9.96 7.35 -4.07
C MET A 33 10.98 8.14 -3.24
N PRO A 34 10.74 9.43 -2.96
CA PRO A 34 11.59 10.21 -2.07
C PRO A 34 11.73 9.58 -0.68
N ALA A 35 12.94 9.63 -0.11
CA ALA A 35 13.23 9.01 1.19
C ALA A 35 12.31 9.51 2.33
N TRP A 36 11.92 10.78 2.31
CA TRP A 36 11.01 11.34 3.31
C TRP A 36 9.62 10.68 3.26
N ALA A 37 9.12 10.35 2.07
CA ALA A 37 7.81 9.73 1.89
C ALA A 37 7.85 8.26 2.33
N ALA A 38 8.93 7.55 1.98
CA ALA A 38 9.20 6.21 2.50
C ALA A 38 9.22 6.20 4.03
N GLY A 39 9.91 7.17 4.64
CA GLY A 39 9.99 7.32 6.09
C GLY A 39 8.62 7.52 6.74
N ILE A 40 7.76 8.39 6.19
CA ILE A 40 6.40 8.58 6.72
C ILE A 40 5.58 7.29 6.68
N ILE A 41 5.63 6.55 5.55
CA ILE A 41 4.89 5.29 5.39
C ILE A 41 5.40 4.24 6.38
N GLU A 42 6.71 4.15 6.55
CA GLU A 42 7.34 3.24 7.51
C GLU A 42 6.95 3.61 8.94
N GLN A 43 7.03 4.88 9.33
CA GLN A 43 6.62 5.31 10.68
C GLN A 43 5.13 5.07 10.95
N ALA A 44 4.27 5.31 9.95
CA ALA A 44 2.85 4.99 10.05
C ALA A 44 2.60 3.49 10.24
N TYR A 45 3.40 2.64 9.58
CA TYR A 45 3.38 1.20 9.79
C TYR A 45 3.86 0.83 11.19
N GLN A 46 5.01 1.33 11.63
CA GLN A 46 5.58 1.01 12.94
C GLN A 46 4.66 1.39 14.10
N CYS A 47 4.00 2.56 14.03
CA CYS A 47 3.04 3.01 15.02
C CYS A 47 1.85 2.04 15.22
N ARG A 48 1.53 1.24 14.20
CA ARG A 48 0.41 0.29 14.21
C ARG A 48 0.86 -1.14 13.91
N ALA A 49 2.14 -1.45 14.14
CA ALA A 49 2.73 -2.72 13.70
C ALA A 49 2.00 -3.93 14.28
N GLU A 50 1.65 -3.88 15.57
CA GLU A 50 0.90 -4.95 16.27
C GLU A 50 -0.46 -5.19 15.62
N GLN A 51 -1.26 -4.13 15.43
CA GLN A 51 -2.55 -4.21 14.76
C GLN A 51 -2.43 -4.72 13.31
N MET A 52 -1.38 -4.30 12.60
CA MET A 52 -1.13 -4.71 11.22
C MET A 52 -0.77 -6.19 11.14
N MET A 53 0.00 -6.72 12.09
CA MET A 53 0.31 -8.15 12.18
C MET A 53 -0.95 -8.99 12.44
N GLU A 54 -1.82 -8.56 13.34
CA GLU A 54 -3.10 -9.24 13.61
C GLU A 54 -4.01 -9.26 12.37
N LEU A 55 -4.12 -8.11 11.67
CA LEU A 55 -4.87 -8.03 10.41
C LEU A 55 -4.27 -8.94 9.34
N GLY A 56 -2.95 -8.99 9.22
CA GLY A 56 -2.24 -9.90 8.31
C GLY A 56 -2.55 -11.37 8.60
N GLN A 57 -2.57 -11.76 9.88
CA GLN A 57 -2.95 -13.12 10.28
C GLN A 57 -4.42 -13.43 9.93
N ARG A 58 -5.33 -12.46 10.06
CA ARG A 58 -6.74 -12.65 9.70
C ARG A 58 -6.92 -12.82 8.19
N VAL A 59 -6.19 -12.06 7.38
CA VAL A 59 -6.19 -12.21 5.92
C VAL A 59 -5.63 -13.58 5.53
N ALA A 60 -4.53 -14.02 6.17
CA ALA A 60 -3.95 -15.34 5.93
C ALA A 60 -4.88 -16.50 6.35
N LYS A 61 -5.57 -16.37 7.50
CA LYS A 61 -6.52 -17.37 8.02
C LYS A 61 -7.87 -17.39 7.29
N GLY A 62 -8.23 -16.29 6.62
CA GLY A 62 -9.43 -16.17 5.79
C GLY A 62 -9.24 -16.58 4.34
N CYS A 63 -8.05 -17.08 3.97
CA CYS A 63 -7.82 -17.67 2.66
C CYS A 63 -8.48 -19.07 2.63
N PRO A 64 -9.35 -19.37 1.65
CA PRO A 64 -9.75 -20.75 1.38
C PRO A 64 -8.56 -21.60 0.91
#